data_AF-A0A6B2LI09-F1
#
_entry.id   AF-A0A6B2LI09-F1
#
_cell.length_a   1.000
_cell.length_b   1.000
_cell.length_c   1.000
_cell.angle_alpha   90.00
_cell.angle_beta   90.00
_cell.angle_gamma   90.00
#
_symmetry.space_group_name_H-M   'P 1'
#
loop_
_entity.id
_entity.type
_entity.pdbx_description
1 polymer ?
#
loop_
_entity_poly.entity_id
_entity_poly.type
_entity_poly.pdbx_seq_one_letter_code
_entity_poly.pdbx_strand_id
1 'polypeptide(L)'
;MHYQLESLEQLFYFAVTRKKVNCDEKGRVQIPFHLIKQQKCRVTIPNSTEEQVELFHTQEKERFEHCERPYVFNIQGMKSIVAPLKKSSNPLLRAREHNLLVESRPSHINLLSLIRNAASRLPGGVGTRADVAHLMKDSQFVKPGSSDHKLNQAVSGALDRLQASPDPPVRYDQDQKLWIYLHRLRTEEDFLKLPDA
;
A
#
# COMPACT_ATOMS: atom_id res chain seq x y z
N MET A 1 6.30 -25.19 6.26
CA MET A 1 5.74 -24.30 5.21
C MET A 1 6.22 -22.87 5.48
N HIS A 2 7.51 -22.57 5.29
CA HIS A 2 8.17 -21.42 5.95
C HIS A 2 9.10 -20.56 5.05
N TYR A 3 9.06 -20.72 3.73
CA TYR A 3 10.11 -20.14 2.85
C TYR A 3 9.68 -18.98 1.95
N GLN A 4 8.40 -18.57 1.95
CA GLN A 4 7.93 -17.58 0.97
C GLN A 4 8.03 -16.13 1.48
N LEU A 5 8.05 -15.89 2.79
CA LEU A 5 8.14 -14.54 3.36
C LEU A 5 9.57 -13.99 3.36
N GLU A 6 10.59 -14.83 3.61
CA GLU A 6 12.00 -14.43 3.57
C GLU A 6 12.45 -14.00 2.17
N SER A 7 11.91 -14.61 1.10
CA SER A 7 12.32 -14.31 -0.27
C SER A 7 11.94 -12.89 -0.70
N LEU A 8 10.85 -12.34 -0.18
CA LEU A 8 10.33 -11.03 -0.57
C LEU A 8 11.03 -9.89 0.15
N GLU A 9 11.42 -10.07 1.41
CA GLU A 9 12.26 -9.12 2.11
C GLU A 9 13.66 -9.06 1.49
N GLN A 10 14.18 -10.20 1.05
CA GLN A 10 15.42 -10.27 0.27
C GLN A 10 15.27 -9.61 -1.11
N LEU A 11 14.17 -9.86 -1.82
CA LEU A 11 13.84 -9.20 -3.09
C LEU A 11 13.69 -7.70 -2.91
N PHE A 12 13.06 -7.25 -1.82
CA PHE A 12 12.90 -5.85 -1.48
C PHE A 12 14.24 -5.20 -1.15
N TYR A 13 15.06 -5.82 -0.29
CA TYR A 13 16.41 -5.34 -0.03
C TYR A 13 17.25 -5.27 -1.30
N PHE A 14 17.20 -6.30 -2.15
CA PHE A 14 17.88 -6.29 -3.43
C PHE A 14 17.32 -5.22 -4.37
N ALA A 15 16.00 -5.02 -4.41
CA ALA A 15 15.35 -4.00 -5.22
C ALA A 15 15.77 -2.58 -4.81
N VAL A 16 15.87 -2.34 -3.49
CA VAL A 16 16.21 -1.05 -2.89
C VAL A 16 17.73 -0.79 -2.90
N THR A 17 18.58 -1.81 -2.71
CA THR A 17 20.04 -1.63 -2.55
C THR A 17 20.90 -2.15 -3.70
N ARG A 18 20.35 -3.01 -4.56
CA ARG A 18 21.08 -3.86 -5.52
C ARG A 18 22.13 -4.78 -4.88
N LYS A 19 22.06 -5.02 -3.57
CA LYS A 19 22.96 -5.92 -2.84
C LYS A 19 22.27 -7.24 -2.54
N LYS A 20 23.04 -8.33 -2.60
CA LYS A 20 22.58 -9.65 -2.12
C LYS A 20 22.52 -9.61 -0.59
N VAL A 21 21.56 -10.34 -0.02
CA VAL A 21 21.46 -10.50 1.44
C VAL A 21 22.46 -11.55 1.91
N ASN A 22 23.15 -11.28 3.02
CA ASN A 22 24.07 -12.23 3.64
C ASN A 22 23.33 -13.08 4.68
N CYS A 23 23.68 -14.36 4.76
CA CYS A 23 23.20 -15.26 5.80
C CYS A 23 24.25 -15.39 6.90
N ASP A 24 23.83 -15.30 8.16
CA ASP A 24 24.68 -15.60 9.31
C ASP A 24 25.01 -17.10 9.35
N GLU A 25 26.02 -17.48 10.14
CA GLU A 25 26.47 -18.88 10.34
C GLU A 25 25.35 -19.86 10.80
N LYS A 26 24.23 -19.32 11.31
CA LYS A 26 23.03 -20.07 11.72
C LYS A 26 21.96 -20.17 10.62
N GLY A 27 22.27 -19.77 9.39
CA GLY A 27 21.33 -19.76 8.26
C GLY A 27 20.26 -18.67 8.33
N ARG A 28 20.39 -17.70 9.25
CA ARG A 28 19.45 -16.58 9.39
C ARG A 28 19.84 -15.45 8.44
N VAL A 29 18.86 -14.94 7.73
CA VAL A 29 19.00 -13.86 6.76
C VAL A 29 18.99 -12.54 7.53
N GLN A 30 20.13 -11.85 7.61
CA GLN A 30 20.21 -10.54 8.26
C GLN A 30 20.24 -9.44 7.20
N ILE A 31 19.14 -8.68 7.11
CA ILE A 31 19.03 -7.56 6.19
C ILE A 31 19.44 -6.28 6.93
N PRO A 32 20.58 -5.66 6.61
CA PRO A 32 21.03 -4.45 7.28
C PRO A 32 20.30 -3.26 6.68
N PHE A 33 19.01 -3.13 7.02
CA PHE A 33 18.17 -2.03 6.55
C PHE A 33 18.89 -0.69 6.80
N HIS A 34 19.51 -0.49 7.98
CA HIS A 34 20.31 0.70 8.32
C HIS A 34 21.42 1.12 7.33
N LEU A 35 21.83 0.27 6.37
CA LEU A 35 22.81 0.59 5.33
C LEU A 35 22.18 1.11 4.03
N ILE A 36 20.85 1.16 3.93
CA ILE A 36 20.12 1.74 2.80
C ILE A 36 20.30 3.26 2.84
N LYS A 37 21.36 3.76 2.17
CA LYS A 37 21.55 5.20 2.01
C LYS A 37 20.48 5.78 1.07
N GLN A 38 20.09 7.03 1.38
CA GLN A 38 19.10 7.85 0.67
C GLN A 38 19.10 7.65 -0.86
N GLN A 39 18.06 7.02 -1.38
CA GLN A 39 17.76 7.06 -2.81
C GLN A 39 16.54 7.97 -3.03
N LYS A 40 16.74 9.05 -3.80
CA LYS A 40 15.66 9.93 -4.27
C LYS A 40 14.54 9.08 -4.88
N CYS A 41 13.28 9.37 -4.53
CA CYS A 41 12.00 9.05 -5.18
C CYS A 41 12.06 8.16 -6.44
N ARG A 42 12.63 6.96 -6.35
CA ARG A 42 12.79 6.04 -7.47
C ARG A 42 11.95 4.82 -7.19
N VAL A 43 11.23 4.38 -8.20
CA VAL A 43 10.49 3.13 -8.14
C VAL A 43 11.50 1.99 -8.05
N THR A 44 11.34 1.13 -7.05
CA THR A 44 12.16 -0.05 -6.76
C THR A 44 11.44 -1.34 -7.15
N ILE A 45 10.10 -1.32 -7.24
CA ILE A 45 9.28 -2.47 -7.65
C ILE A 45 9.16 -2.60 -9.18
N PRO A 46 8.94 -3.81 -9.72
CA PRO A 46 8.63 -3.99 -11.13
C PRO A 46 7.23 -3.45 -11.48
N ASN A 47 7.01 -3.19 -12.76
CA ASN A 47 5.67 -2.90 -13.28
C ASN A 47 4.75 -4.09 -13.06
N SER A 48 3.49 -3.83 -12.68
CA SER A 48 2.44 -4.84 -12.62
C SER A 48 2.15 -5.40 -14.00
N THR A 49 1.97 -6.72 -14.12
CA THR A 49 1.49 -7.35 -15.36
C THR A 49 0.00 -7.10 -15.55
N GLU A 50 -0.52 -7.24 -16.78
CA GLU A 50 -1.95 -7.05 -17.06
C GLU A 50 -2.83 -7.95 -16.18
N GLU A 51 -2.47 -9.24 -16.06
CA GLU A 51 -3.15 -10.20 -15.17
C GLU A 51 -3.19 -9.75 -13.70
N GLN A 52 -2.10 -9.13 -13.21
CA GLN A 52 -2.03 -8.63 -11.84
C GLN A 52 -2.91 -7.40 -11.64
N VAL A 53 -3.00 -6.53 -12.65
CA VAL A 53 -3.87 -5.35 -12.64
C VAL A 53 -5.33 -5.78 -12.68
N GLU A 54 -5.71 -6.74 -13.53
CA GLU A 54 -7.08 -7.27 -13.61
C GLU A 54 -7.52 -7.97 -12.32
N LEU A 55 -6.65 -8.80 -11.74
CA LEU A 55 -6.89 -9.42 -10.45
C LEU A 55 -7.03 -8.36 -9.35
N PHE A 56 -6.21 -7.31 -9.38
CA PHE A 56 -6.34 -6.20 -8.45
C PHE A 56 -7.65 -5.44 -8.64
N HIS A 57 -8.09 -5.17 -9.87
CA HIS A 57 -9.36 -4.48 -10.14
C HIS A 57 -10.55 -5.26 -9.61
N THR A 58 -10.54 -6.58 -9.74
CA THR A 58 -11.58 -7.47 -9.22
C THR A 58 -11.65 -7.37 -7.69
N GLN A 59 -10.51 -7.50 -7.02
CA GLN A 59 -10.44 -7.36 -5.55
C GLN A 59 -10.78 -5.94 -5.07
N GLU A 60 -10.37 -4.92 -5.82
CA GLU A 60 -10.63 -3.53 -5.49
C GLU A 60 -12.14 -3.22 -5.55
N LYS A 61 -12.86 -3.75 -6.54
CA LYS A 61 -14.33 -3.65 -6.62
C LYS A 61 -15.00 -4.32 -5.42
N GLU A 62 -14.67 -5.58 -5.16
CA GLU A 62 -15.25 -6.35 -4.06
C GLU A 62 -15.06 -5.65 -2.71
N ARG A 63 -13.85 -5.13 -2.48
CA ARG A 63 -13.56 -4.33 -1.29
C ARG A 63 -14.45 -3.10 -1.20
N PHE A 64 -14.60 -2.33 -2.28
CA PHE A 64 -15.38 -1.09 -2.22
C PHE A 64 -16.89 -1.32 -2.15
N GLU A 65 -17.39 -2.45 -2.62
CA GLU A 65 -18.77 -2.91 -2.39
C GLU A 65 -19.01 -3.19 -0.90
N HIS A 66 -18.08 -3.87 -0.24
CA HIS A 66 -18.16 -4.25 1.17
C HIS A 66 -17.25 -3.41 2.08
N CYS A 67 -17.15 -2.11 1.82
CA CYS A 67 -16.08 -1.30 2.40
C CYS A 67 -16.14 -1.13 3.93
N GLU A 68 -17.26 -1.45 4.59
CA GLU A 68 -17.43 -1.42 6.05
C GLU A 68 -16.75 -2.60 6.76
N ARG A 69 -16.31 -3.61 6.01
CA ARG A 69 -15.58 -4.76 6.55
C ARG A 69 -14.09 -4.65 6.22
N PRO A 70 -13.21 -5.21 7.08
CA PRO A 70 -11.83 -5.44 6.68
C PRO A 70 -11.78 -6.29 5.41
N TYR A 71 -10.77 -6.08 4.58
CA TYR A 71 -10.61 -6.84 3.34
C TYR A 71 -9.19 -7.42 3.24
N VAL A 72 -9.05 -8.63 2.71
CA VAL A 72 -7.75 -9.29 2.56
C VAL A 72 -7.38 -9.33 1.09
N PHE A 73 -6.41 -8.51 0.69
CA PHE A 73 -5.85 -8.61 -0.65
C PHE A 73 -4.95 -9.84 -0.77
N ASN A 74 -5.12 -10.56 -1.88
CA ASN A 74 -4.20 -11.56 -2.38
C ASN A 74 -3.30 -10.94 -3.46
N ILE A 75 -2.02 -10.83 -3.16
CA ILE A 75 -0.98 -10.24 -4.00
C ILE A 75 0.04 -11.33 -4.29
N GLN A 76 -0.09 -11.98 -5.45
CA GLN A 76 0.83 -13.05 -5.89
C GLN A 76 1.00 -14.16 -4.82
N GLY A 77 -0.09 -14.55 -4.15
CA GLY A 77 -0.08 -15.58 -3.11
C GLY A 77 0.19 -15.06 -1.69
N MET A 78 0.56 -13.78 -1.53
CA MET A 78 0.62 -13.13 -0.22
C MET A 78 -0.72 -12.54 0.18
N LYS A 79 -1.05 -12.65 1.46
CA LYS A 79 -2.21 -11.98 2.04
C LYS A 79 -1.79 -10.66 2.70
N SER A 80 -2.62 -9.64 2.55
CA SER A 80 -2.45 -8.34 3.21
C SER A 80 -3.82 -7.76 3.56
N ILE A 81 -4.11 -7.61 4.86
CA ILE A 81 -5.39 -7.09 5.32
C ILE A 81 -5.40 -5.56 5.35
N VAL A 82 -6.57 -4.99 5.12
CA VAL A 82 -6.82 -3.54 5.15
C VAL A 82 -7.99 -3.22 6.07
N ALA A 83 -7.85 -2.12 6.79
CA ALA A 83 -8.91 -1.62 7.65
C ALA A 83 -10.20 -1.30 6.85
N PRO A 84 -11.37 -1.45 7.50
CA PRO A 84 -12.64 -1.00 6.96
C PRO A 84 -12.65 0.52 6.75
N LEU A 85 -13.57 0.97 5.89
CA LEU A 85 -13.85 2.36 5.58
C LEU A 85 -15.21 2.73 6.15
N LYS A 86 -15.30 3.91 6.74
CA LYS A 86 -16.60 4.50 7.09
C LYS A 86 -17.29 4.94 5.79
N LYS A 87 -18.47 4.41 5.49
CA LYS A 87 -19.32 4.94 4.43
C LYS A 87 -19.85 6.31 4.85
N SER A 88 -20.00 7.21 3.87
CA SER A 88 -20.81 8.40 4.08
C SER A 88 -22.24 7.97 4.38
N SER A 89 -22.84 8.52 5.44
CA SER A 89 -24.23 8.27 5.80
C SER A 89 -25.21 8.73 4.72
N ASN A 90 -24.78 9.63 3.83
CA ASN A 90 -25.59 10.10 2.72
C ASN A 90 -25.16 9.44 1.39
N PRO A 91 -25.95 8.49 0.84
CA PRO A 91 -25.65 7.78 -0.40
C PRO A 91 -25.83 8.65 -1.66
N LEU A 92 -26.50 9.80 -1.56
CA LEU A 92 -26.69 10.74 -2.68
C LEU A 92 -25.50 11.69 -2.85
N LEU A 93 -24.56 11.72 -1.89
CA LEU A 93 -23.38 12.54 -2.03
C LEU A 93 -22.53 12.02 -3.18
N ARG A 94 -22.31 12.86 -4.19
CA ARG A 94 -21.35 12.61 -5.26
C ARG A 94 -19.93 12.62 -4.70
N ALA A 95 -19.04 11.87 -5.35
CA ALA A 95 -17.62 11.94 -5.03
C ALA A 95 -17.13 13.38 -5.20
N ARG A 96 -16.35 13.88 -4.23
CA ARG A 96 -15.71 15.19 -4.36
C ARG A 96 -14.80 15.18 -5.59
N GLU A 97 -14.87 16.25 -6.38
CA GLU A 97 -14.03 16.38 -7.56
C GLU A 97 -12.55 16.29 -7.16
N HIS A 98 -11.76 15.56 -7.95
CA HIS A 98 -10.33 15.43 -7.71
C HIS A 98 -9.59 15.23 -9.02
N ASN A 99 -8.54 16.03 -9.25
CA ASN A 99 -7.81 16.08 -10.51
C ASN A 99 -7.17 14.74 -10.93
N LEU A 100 -6.92 13.83 -9.97
CA LEU A 100 -6.30 12.52 -10.23
C LEU A 100 -7.29 11.35 -10.29
N LEU A 101 -8.56 11.55 -9.94
CA LEU A 101 -9.50 10.45 -9.76
C LEU A 101 -10.67 10.56 -10.76
N VAL A 102 -11.15 9.43 -11.27
CA VAL A 102 -12.27 9.38 -12.21
C VAL A 102 -13.56 9.88 -11.55
N GLU A 103 -14.41 10.58 -12.29
CA GLU A 103 -15.65 11.16 -11.75
C GLU A 103 -16.73 10.11 -11.47
N SER A 104 -16.76 9.04 -12.27
CA SER A 104 -17.71 7.92 -12.18
C SER A 104 -17.38 6.94 -11.05
N ARG A 105 -16.89 7.43 -9.91
CA ARG A 105 -16.55 6.60 -8.73
C ARG A 105 -17.54 6.81 -7.58
N PRO A 106 -17.79 5.77 -6.76
CA PRO A 106 -18.52 5.92 -5.50
C PRO A 106 -17.89 6.97 -4.57
N SER A 107 -18.71 7.68 -3.79
CA SER A 107 -18.26 8.82 -2.99
C SER A 107 -17.38 8.47 -1.78
N HIS A 108 -17.46 7.24 -1.30
CA HIS A 108 -16.53 6.72 -0.28
C HIS A 108 -15.12 6.43 -0.82
N ILE A 109 -14.94 6.37 -2.15
CA ILE A 109 -13.62 6.20 -2.77
C ILE A 109 -12.92 7.55 -2.85
N ASN A 110 -11.85 7.68 -2.06
CA ASN A 110 -11.04 8.88 -1.98
C ASN A 110 -9.54 8.55 -2.06
N LEU A 111 -8.72 9.60 -2.09
CA LEU A 111 -7.27 9.48 -2.21
C LEU A 111 -6.66 8.66 -1.06
N LEU A 112 -7.17 8.81 0.18
CA LEU A 112 -6.67 8.08 1.34
C LEU A 112 -6.98 6.58 1.26
N SER A 113 -8.19 6.21 0.81
CA SER A 113 -8.55 4.80 0.64
C SER A 113 -7.67 4.15 -0.44
N LEU A 114 -7.51 4.79 -1.60
CA LEU A 114 -6.69 4.24 -2.69
C LEU A 114 -5.21 4.08 -2.30
N ILE A 115 -4.66 5.06 -1.60
CA ILE A 115 -3.26 4.98 -1.14
C ILE A 115 -3.09 3.94 -0.04
N ARG A 116 -4.10 3.72 0.81
CA ARG A 116 -4.10 2.59 1.75
C ARG A 116 -4.06 1.26 1.00
N ASN A 117 -4.82 1.10 -0.10
CA ASN A 117 -4.76 -0.10 -0.95
C ASN A 117 -3.36 -0.26 -1.54
N ALA A 118 -2.78 0.80 -2.09
CA ALA A 118 -1.44 0.78 -2.67
C ALA A 118 -0.37 0.39 -1.63
N ALA A 119 -0.43 0.97 -0.42
CA ALA A 119 0.47 0.65 0.67
C ALA A 119 0.33 -0.82 1.12
N SER A 120 -0.89 -1.36 1.19
CA SER A 120 -1.10 -2.78 1.51
C SER A 120 -0.53 -3.75 0.48
N ARG A 121 -0.30 -3.27 -0.75
CA ARG A 121 0.27 -4.04 -1.86
C ARG A 121 1.79 -3.97 -1.95
N LEU A 122 2.45 -3.22 -1.07
CA LEU A 122 3.90 -3.15 -1.04
C LEU A 122 4.50 -4.54 -0.76
N PRO A 123 5.52 -4.98 -1.51
CA PRO A 123 6.26 -6.20 -1.20
C PRO A 123 6.82 -6.15 0.22
N GLY A 124 6.59 -7.19 1.02
CA GLY A 124 7.02 -7.16 2.43
C GLY A 124 6.23 -6.17 3.32
N GLY A 125 5.30 -5.38 2.77
CA GLY A 125 4.69 -4.25 3.44
C GLY A 125 5.64 -3.04 3.57
N VAL A 126 6.74 -2.99 2.83
CA VAL A 126 7.73 -1.90 2.91
C VAL A 126 8.01 -1.35 1.52
N GLY A 127 8.18 -0.03 1.40
CA GLY A 127 8.39 0.61 0.10
C GLY A 127 8.79 2.07 0.17
N THR A 128 9.23 2.62 -0.96
CA THR A 128 9.42 4.06 -1.11
C THR A 128 8.10 4.76 -1.42
N ARG A 129 8.05 6.08 -1.28
CA ARG A 129 6.90 6.88 -1.74
C ARG A 129 6.61 6.67 -3.23
N ALA A 130 7.66 6.50 -4.05
CA ALA A 130 7.52 6.28 -5.47
C ALA A 130 6.89 4.91 -5.78
N ASP A 131 7.17 3.89 -4.96
CA ASP A 131 6.53 2.56 -5.08
C ASP A 131 5.04 2.64 -4.78
N VAL A 132 4.65 3.39 -3.74
CA VAL A 132 3.23 3.63 -3.45
C VAL A 132 2.54 4.37 -4.60
N ALA A 133 3.19 5.40 -5.16
CA ALA A 133 2.68 6.11 -6.33
C ALA A 133 2.59 5.22 -7.58
N HIS A 134 3.53 4.29 -7.74
CA HIS A 134 3.54 3.31 -8.81
C HIS A 134 2.33 2.36 -8.69
N LEU A 135 2.14 1.72 -7.53
CA LEU A 135 0.99 0.83 -7.28
C LEU A 135 -0.35 1.54 -7.32
N MET A 136 -0.39 2.82 -6.93
CA MET A 136 -1.61 3.63 -7.00
C MET A 136 -2.13 3.79 -8.44
N LYS A 137 -1.23 3.82 -9.44
CA LYS A 137 -1.62 3.93 -10.86
C LYS A 137 -2.42 2.73 -11.35
N ASP A 138 -2.22 1.56 -10.72
CA ASP A 138 -2.97 0.36 -11.09
C ASP A 138 -4.45 0.45 -10.70
N SER A 139 -4.87 1.42 -9.87
CA SER A 139 -6.27 1.56 -9.49
C SER A 139 -7.13 2.02 -10.66
N GLN A 140 -8.26 1.34 -10.87
CA GLN A 140 -9.23 1.71 -11.90
C GLN A 140 -9.93 3.06 -11.62
N PHE A 141 -9.77 3.60 -10.40
CA PHE A 141 -10.35 4.88 -9.99
C PHE A 141 -9.39 6.06 -10.19
N VAL A 142 -8.15 5.81 -10.63
CA VAL A 142 -7.17 6.85 -10.98
C VAL A 142 -7.30 7.17 -12.47
N LYS A 143 -7.26 8.47 -12.83
CA LYS A 143 -7.34 8.89 -14.23
C LYS A 143 -6.13 8.35 -15.00
N PRO A 144 -6.33 7.70 -16.17
CA PRO A 144 -5.22 7.21 -16.97
C PRO A 144 -4.34 8.38 -17.44
N GLY A 145 -3.03 8.15 -17.57
CA GLY A 145 -2.07 9.19 -17.99
C GLY A 145 -1.80 10.28 -16.93
N SER A 146 -2.21 10.07 -15.67
CA SER A 146 -1.89 10.98 -14.58
C SER A 146 -0.37 11.17 -14.43
N SER A 147 0.07 12.43 -14.35
CA SER A 147 1.48 12.78 -14.20
C SER A 147 2.07 12.22 -12.91
N ASP A 148 3.22 11.56 -13.03
CA ASP A 148 4.01 11.02 -11.91
C ASP A 148 4.29 12.06 -10.84
N HIS A 149 4.54 13.30 -11.25
CA HIS A 149 4.79 14.39 -10.31
C HIS A 149 3.58 14.67 -9.42
N LYS A 150 2.40 14.82 -10.04
CA LYS A 150 1.14 15.06 -9.33
C LYS A 150 0.78 13.88 -8.43
N LEU A 151 0.98 12.65 -8.91
CA LEU A 151 0.77 11.44 -8.12
C LEU A 151 1.70 11.40 -6.91
N ASN A 152 3.00 11.63 -7.09
CA ASN A 152 3.95 11.64 -5.97
C ASN A 152 3.62 12.71 -4.91
N GLN A 153 3.18 13.90 -5.33
CA GLN A 153 2.75 14.95 -4.41
C GLN A 153 1.49 14.54 -3.62
N ALA A 154 0.47 14.02 -4.32
CA ALA A 154 -0.76 13.54 -3.71
C ALA A 154 -0.50 12.39 -2.73
N VAL A 155 0.39 11.47 -3.12
CA VAL A 155 0.80 10.33 -2.30
C VAL A 155 1.50 10.79 -1.02
N SER A 156 2.42 11.75 -1.12
CA SER A 156 3.10 12.32 0.05
C SER A 156 2.09 12.84 1.08
N GLY A 157 1.23 13.78 0.67
CA GLY A 157 0.30 14.41 1.62
C GLY A 157 -0.75 13.44 2.16
N ALA A 158 -1.11 12.40 1.42
CA ALA A 158 -2.02 11.36 1.90
C ALA A 158 -1.36 10.39 2.87
N LEU A 159 -0.12 9.98 2.64
CA LEU A 159 0.64 9.14 3.57
C LEU A 159 0.82 9.86 4.92
N ASP A 160 1.11 11.16 4.91
CA ASP A 160 1.22 11.97 6.13
C ASP A 160 -0.12 11.98 6.91
N ARG A 161 -1.26 12.15 6.22
CA ARG A 161 -2.60 12.07 6.86
C ARG A 161 -2.94 10.68 7.37
N LEU A 162 -2.53 9.62 6.66
CA LEU A 162 -2.74 8.24 7.12
C LEU A 162 -1.92 7.94 8.38
N GLN A 163 -0.66 8.38 8.43
CA GLN A 163 0.18 8.21 9.61
C GLN A 163 -0.33 9.02 10.82
N ALA A 164 -0.96 10.17 10.60
CA ALA A 164 -1.54 10.98 11.66
C ALA A 164 -2.94 10.50 12.12
N SER A 165 -3.49 9.44 11.52
CA SER A 165 -4.80 8.93 11.90
C SER A 165 -4.75 8.13 13.22
N PRO A 166 -5.87 7.99 13.96
CA PRO A 166 -5.91 7.30 15.26
C PRO A 166 -5.43 5.84 15.22
N ASP A 167 -5.75 5.11 14.15
CA ASP A 167 -5.19 3.80 13.84
C ASP A 167 -4.38 3.87 12.55
N PRO A 168 -3.10 4.28 12.63
CA PRO A 168 -2.28 4.54 11.46
C PRO A 168 -1.99 3.23 10.71
N PRO A 169 -2.41 3.10 9.43
CA PRO A 169 -2.10 1.93 8.62
C PRO A 169 -0.67 1.95 8.08
N VAL A 170 -0.02 3.11 8.14
CA VAL A 170 1.33 3.33 7.62
C VAL A 170 2.19 4.09 8.62
N ARG A 171 3.49 3.82 8.60
CA ARG A 171 4.49 4.57 9.35
C ARG A 171 5.68 4.87 8.46
N TYR A 172 6.16 6.11 8.52
CA TYR A 172 7.44 6.47 7.95
C TYR A 172 8.57 6.12 8.90
N ASP A 173 9.54 5.38 8.38
CA ASP A 173 10.79 5.08 9.08
C ASP A 173 11.84 6.13 8.68
N GLN A 174 12.24 6.95 9.65
CA GLN A 174 13.16 8.07 9.38
C GLN A 174 14.59 7.60 9.11
N ASP A 175 15.02 6.48 9.67
CA ASP A 175 16.38 5.97 9.47
C ASP A 175 16.48 5.34 8.08
N GLN A 176 15.45 4.57 7.71
CA GLN A 176 15.39 3.87 6.43
C GLN A 176 14.91 4.74 5.28
N LYS A 177 14.23 5.85 5.59
CA LYS A 177 13.50 6.68 4.63
C LYS A 177 12.44 5.89 3.84
N LEU A 178 11.86 4.87 4.46
CA LEU A 178 10.87 3.97 3.86
C LEU A 178 9.51 4.10 4.54
N TRP A 179 8.45 3.76 3.80
CA TRP A 179 7.10 3.62 4.31
C TRP A 179 6.83 2.16 4.61
N ILE A 180 6.25 1.90 5.78
CA ILE A 180 5.90 0.57 6.27
C ILE A 180 4.39 0.51 6.44
N TYR A 181 3.75 -0.52 5.87
CA TYR A 181 2.35 -0.83 6.04
C TYR A 181 2.17 -1.72 7.28
N LEU A 182 1.49 -1.20 8.30
CA LEU A 182 1.41 -1.80 9.63
C LEU A 182 0.29 -2.81 9.78
N HIS A 183 -0.75 -2.71 8.95
CA HIS A 183 -1.93 -3.55 9.08
C HIS A 183 -1.78 -4.92 8.40
N ARG A 184 -0.71 -5.16 7.64
CA ARG A 184 -0.51 -6.35 6.79
C ARG A 184 -0.87 -7.68 7.46
N LEU A 185 -0.40 -7.87 8.70
CA LEU A 185 -0.49 -9.11 9.47
C LEU A 185 -1.57 -9.08 10.55
N ARG A 186 -2.44 -8.06 10.56
CA ARG A 186 -3.57 -8.00 11.46
C ARG A 186 -4.64 -9.04 11.09
N THR A 187 -5.55 -9.25 12.01
CA THR A 187 -6.76 -10.05 11.85
C THR A 187 -7.98 -9.14 11.81
N GLU A 188 -9.14 -9.68 11.41
CA GLU A 188 -10.40 -8.94 11.47
C GLU A 188 -10.72 -8.48 12.91
N GLU A 189 -10.40 -9.31 13.90
CA GLU A 189 -10.61 -9.03 15.32
C GLU A 189 -9.79 -7.84 15.83
N ASP A 190 -8.61 -7.59 15.25
CA ASP A 190 -7.77 -6.46 15.65
C ASP A 190 -8.42 -5.12 15.27
N PHE A 191 -9.29 -5.10 14.27
CA PHE A 191 -10.06 -3.90 13.90
C PHE A 191 -11.28 -3.68 14.79
N LEU A 192 -11.80 -4.72 15.46
CA LEU A 192 -12.94 -4.61 16.38
C LEU A 192 -12.53 -4.06 17.75
N LYS A 193 -11.26 -4.17 18.13
CA LYS A 193 -10.72 -3.75 19.44
C LYS A 193 -10.36 -2.28 19.51
N LEU A 194 -10.43 -1.55 18.39
CA LEU A 194 -10.09 -0.15 18.33
C LEU A 194 -11.29 0.70 18.78
N PRO A 195 -11.12 1.64 19.73
CA PRO A 195 -12.20 2.52 20.13
C PRO A 195 -12.66 3.34 18.93
N ASP A 196 -13.98 3.53 18.79
CA ASP A 196 -14.57 4.42 17.80
C ASP A 196 -13.96 5.82 17.96
N ALA A 197 -13.08 6.20 17.03
CA ALA A 197 -12.62 7.58 16.87
C ALA A 197 -13.69 8.43 16.19
#